data_AF-A0A926QLQ0-F1
#
_entry.id   AF-A0A926QLQ0-F1
#
_cell.length_a   1.000
_cell.length_b   1.000
_cell.length_c   1.000
_cell.angle_alpha   90.00
_cell.angle_beta   90.00
_cell.angle_gamma   90.00
#
_symmetry.space_group_name_H-M   'P 1'
#
loop_
_entity.id
_entity.type
_entity.pdbx_description
1 polymer ?
#
loop_
_entity_poly.entity_id
_entity_poly.type
_entity_poly.pdbx_seq_one_letter_code
_entity_poly.pdbx_strand_id
1 'polypeptide(L)'
;MSKSDYFKELNYRLRGLPEKERQNILSVYEELFQKALENGKNEEDVAESLGYPRVPNWDAPSKEKANVEKEPMKKPPAIEQEPPYRRPDPLPPKLEPFEPERHTPYSHSYTPPYPPPYQAKPESGIKAIIVSIALGFFNLIFVLGPWFGILSVLIGFFVSGIALIIAPVIVVIGSFIDNAGSDLRLIFFVMLACFGLGIILTTLSSWLFKWFFKLTWSYIQFNAKLIKGA
;
A
#
# COMPACT_ATOMS: atom_id res chain seq x y z
N MET A 1 -26.05 -6.61 -36.52
CA MET A 1 -27.10 -7.04 -35.54
C MET A 1 -27.08 -6.04 -34.39
N SER A 2 -28.21 -5.71 -33.76
CA SER A 2 -28.20 -4.72 -32.67
C SER A 2 -27.50 -5.26 -31.42
N LYS A 3 -27.01 -4.38 -30.53
CA LYS A 3 -26.51 -4.77 -29.21
C LYS A 3 -27.56 -5.59 -28.45
N SER A 4 -28.83 -5.19 -28.51
CA SER A 4 -29.91 -5.89 -27.80
C SER A 4 -30.08 -7.35 -28.26
N ASP A 5 -29.85 -7.64 -29.55
CA ASP A 5 -29.97 -8.99 -30.10
C ASP A 5 -28.75 -9.85 -29.79
N TYR A 6 -27.55 -9.25 -29.81
CA TYR A 6 -26.31 -9.89 -29.36
C TYR A 6 -26.44 -10.39 -27.92
N PHE A 7 -26.97 -9.55 -27.03
CA PHE A 7 -27.13 -9.90 -25.61
C PHE A 7 -28.22 -10.95 -25.34
N LYS A 8 -29.30 -10.97 -26.13
CA LYS A 8 -30.31 -12.05 -26.06
C LYS A 8 -29.68 -13.40 -26.41
N GLU A 9 -28.90 -13.46 -27.49
CA GLU A 9 -28.25 -14.68 -27.98
C GLU A 9 -27.13 -15.14 -27.03
N LEU A 10 -26.31 -14.22 -26.53
CA LEU A 10 -25.28 -14.48 -25.53
C LEU A 10 -25.90 -15.04 -24.24
N ASN A 11 -26.92 -14.38 -23.69
CA ASN A 11 -27.61 -14.86 -22.47
C ASN A 11 -28.33 -16.20 -22.69
N TYR A 12 -28.85 -16.48 -23.90
CA TYR A 12 -29.41 -17.79 -24.25
C TYR A 12 -28.37 -18.91 -24.18
N ARG A 13 -27.17 -18.68 -24.73
CA ARG A 13 -26.07 -19.66 -24.75
C ARG A 13 -25.45 -19.90 -23.37
N LEU A 14 -25.41 -18.88 -22.52
CA LEU A 14 -24.82 -18.96 -21.18
C LEU A 14 -25.77 -19.54 -20.12
N ARG A 15 -26.95 -20.06 -20.49
CA ARG A 15 -27.93 -20.66 -19.56
C ARG A 15 -27.40 -21.87 -18.76
N GLY A 16 -26.37 -22.55 -19.25
CA GLY A 16 -25.72 -23.67 -18.55
C GLY A 16 -24.75 -23.26 -17.45
N LEU A 17 -24.44 -21.96 -17.30
CA LEU A 17 -23.49 -21.45 -16.30
C LEU A 17 -24.21 -20.96 -15.04
N PRO A 18 -23.53 -21.01 -13.87
CA PRO A 18 -23.97 -20.34 -12.65
C PRO A 18 -24.30 -18.87 -12.89
N GLU A 19 -25.35 -18.36 -12.24
CA GLU A 19 -25.86 -16.99 -12.39
C GLU A 19 -24.75 -15.92 -12.32
N LYS A 20 -23.85 -16.07 -11.35
CA LYS A 20 -22.72 -15.17 -11.11
C LYS A 20 -21.70 -15.15 -12.27
N GLU A 21 -21.44 -16.29 -12.89
CA GLU A 21 -20.52 -16.40 -14.03
C GLU A 21 -21.17 -15.84 -15.30
N ARG A 22 -22.46 -16.14 -15.50
CA ARG A 22 -23.25 -15.56 -16.60
C ARG A 22 -23.27 -14.03 -16.53
N GLN A 23 -23.52 -13.47 -15.35
CA GLN A 23 -23.51 -12.01 -15.13
C GLN A 23 -22.12 -11.39 -15.35
N ASN A 24 -21.04 -12.03 -14.86
CA ASN A 24 -19.68 -11.58 -15.12
C ASN A 24 -19.38 -11.52 -16.63
N ILE A 25 -19.71 -12.57 -17.39
CA ILE A 25 -19.48 -12.62 -18.84
C ILE A 25 -20.28 -11.53 -19.55
N LEU A 26 -21.58 -11.37 -19.23
CA LEU A 26 -22.41 -10.31 -19.80
C LEU A 26 -21.81 -8.91 -19.53
N SER A 27 -21.28 -8.66 -18.32
CA SER A 27 -20.65 -7.37 -17.98
C SER A 27 -19.38 -7.06 -18.80
N VAL A 28 -18.57 -8.08 -19.14
CA VAL A 28 -17.38 -7.90 -19.98
C VAL A 28 -17.76 -7.55 -21.41
N TYR A 29 -18.78 -8.19 -21.98
CA TYR A 29 -19.28 -7.83 -23.30
C TYR A 29 -19.92 -6.43 -23.31
N GLU A 30 -20.55 -6.00 -22.21
CA GLU A 30 -21.15 -4.66 -22.09
C GLU A 30 -20.07 -3.57 -22.14
N GLU A 31 -18.95 -3.77 -21.43
CA GLU A 31 -17.78 -2.88 -21.49
C GLU A 31 -17.17 -2.82 -22.91
N LEU A 32 -17.11 -3.95 -23.63
CA LEU A 32 -16.60 -3.99 -25.01
C LEU A 32 -17.48 -3.20 -25.99
N PHE A 33 -18.82 -3.33 -25.89
CA PHE A 33 -19.75 -2.53 -26.70
C PHE A 33 -19.64 -1.05 -26.36
N GLN A 34 -19.64 -0.70 -25.07
CA GLN A 34 -19.53 0.68 -24.59
C GLN A 34 -18.24 1.36 -25.07
N LYS A 35 -17.10 0.70 -24.90
CA LYS A 35 -15.79 1.20 -25.34
C LYS A 35 -15.70 1.36 -26.86
N ALA A 36 -16.38 0.52 -27.64
CA ALA A 36 -16.38 0.65 -29.08
C ALA A 36 -17.27 1.81 -29.58
N LEU A 37 -18.43 2.02 -28.94
CA LEU A 37 -19.30 3.19 -29.16
C LEU A 37 -18.57 4.51 -28.83
N GLU A 38 -17.82 4.54 -27.74
CA GLU A 38 -16.96 5.70 -27.37
C GLU A 38 -15.87 6.00 -28.40
N ASN A 39 -15.42 4.98 -29.15
CA ASN A 39 -14.49 5.13 -30.29
C ASN A 39 -15.21 5.40 -31.63
N GLY A 40 -16.50 5.75 -31.60
CA GLY A 40 -17.28 6.12 -32.79
C GLY A 40 -17.66 4.96 -33.71
N LYS A 41 -17.64 3.71 -33.23
CA LYS A 41 -18.12 2.54 -33.97
C LYS A 41 -19.61 2.29 -33.70
N ASN A 42 -20.36 1.87 -34.71
CA ASN A 42 -21.78 1.51 -34.54
C ASN A 42 -21.93 0.13 -33.89
N GLU A 43 -23.08 -0.14 -33.27
CA GLU A 43 -23.35 -1.42 -32.59
C GLU A 43 -23.24 -2.63 -33.54
N GLU A 44 -23.66 -2.46 -34.79
CA GLU A 44 -23.63 -3.49 -35.82
C GLU A 44 -22.19 -3.91 -36.16
N ASP A 45 -21.31 -2.93 -36.40
CA ASP A 45 -19.89 -3.15 -36.72
C ASP A 45 -19.16 -3.85 -35.57
N VAL A 46 -19.56 -3.55 -34.34
CA VAL A 46 -19.00 -4.13 -33.11
C VAL A 46 -19.47 -5.57 -32.94
N ALA A 47 -20.77 -5.83 -33.14
CA ALA A 47 -21.32 -7.18 -33.08
C ALA A 47 -20.76 -8.09 -34.20
N GLU A 48 -20.47 -7.53 -35.38
CA GLU A 48 -19.78 -8.24 -36.46
C GLU A 48 -18.30 -8.49 -36.12
N SER A 49 -17.59 -7.48 -35.59
CA SER A 49 -16.18 -7.59 -35.17
C SER A 49 -15.97 -8.62 -34.05
N LEU A 50 -16.91 -8.72 -33.11
CA LEU A 50 -16.89 -9.72 -32.03
C LEU A 50 -17.31 -11.12 -32.53
N GLY A 51 -18.05 -11.17 -33.65
CA GLY A 51 -18.58 -12.39 -34.24
C GLY A 51 -19.58 -13.12 -33.34
N TYR A 52 -20.01 -14.32 -33.77
CA TYR A 52 -20.91 -15.15 -32.98
C TYR A 52 -20.27 -15.51 -31.62
N PRO A 53 -20.97 -15.31 -30.49
CA PRO A 53 -20.47 -15.66 -29.17
C PRO A 53 -20.27 -17.19 -29.08
N ARG A 54 -19.01 -17.62 -29.21
CA ARG A 54 -18.60 -19.01 -29.04
C ARG A 54 -18.49 -19.29 -27.55
N VAL A 55 -19.21 -20.30 -27.08
CA VAL A 55 -18.96 -20.88 -25.75
C VAL A 55 -17.54 -21.46 -25.80
N PRO A 56 -16.60 -21.04 -24.94
CA PRO A 56 -15.26 -21.61 -24.93
C PRO A 56 -15.36 -23.09 -24.56
N ASN A 57 -14.75 -23.96 -25.37
CA ASN A 57 -14.67 -25.38 -25.06
C ASN A 57 -13.56 -25.59 -24.03
N TRP A 58 -13.93 -25.59 -22.74
CA TRP A 58 -13.00 -25.71 -21.62
C TRP A 58 -12.40 -27.13 -21.47
N ASP A 59 -12.87 -28.10 -22.25
CA ASP A 59 -12.48 -29.52 -22.14
C ASP A 59 -11.28 -29.91 -23.02
N ALA A 60 -10.70 -28.97 -23.77
CA ALA A 60 -9.63 -29.22 -24.74
C ALA A 60 -8.22 -28.87 -24.18
N PRO A 61 -7.27 -29.82 -24.09
CA PRO A 61 -5.94 -29.57 -23.52
C PRO A 61 -5.01 -28.81 -24.48
N SER A 62 -4.77 -27.53 -24.19
CA SER A 62 -3.85 -26.68 -24.95
C SER A 62 -2.37 -27.04 -24.73
N LYS A 63 -1.71 -27.59 -25.75
CA LYS A 63 -0.24 -27.79 -25.80
C LYS A 63 0.41 -26.85 -26.83
N GLU A 64 1.04 -25.77 -26.36
CA GLU A 64 2.07 -24.91 -27.01
C GLU A 64 2.02 -23.52 -26.30
N LYS A 65 3.06 -22.86 -25.77
CA LYS A 65 4.53 -23.08 -25.60
C LYS A 65 4.92 -22.50 -24.21
N ALA A 66 5.68 -23.16 -23.33
CA ALA A 66 7.14 -23.15 -23.23
C ALA A 66 7.81 -21.75 -23.37
N ASN A 67 8.76 -21.26 -22.56
CA ASN A 67 9.35 -21.57 -21.23
C ASN A 67 10.65 -20.71 -21.13
N VAL A 68 10.79 -19.78 -20.16
CA VAL A 68 12.07 -19.17 -19.64
C VAL A 68 11.71 -18.51 -18.25
N GLU A 69 12.04 -18.99 -17.04
CA GLU A 69 13.34 -19.20 -16.32
C GLU A 69 13.89 -17.91 -15.64
N LYS A 70 14.15 -17.73 -14.31
CA LYS A 70 13.90 -18.49 -13.03
C LYS A 70 14.04 -17.56 -11.76
N GLU A 71 13.38 -17.95 -10.64
CA GLU A 71 13.65 -17.88 -9.15
C GLU A 71 14.64 -16.89 -8.44
N PRO A 72 14.64 -16.65 -7.08
CA PRO A 72 14.06 -17.44 -5.95
C PRO A 72 13.33 -16.69 -4.77
N MET A 73 12.92 -17.45 -3.74
CA MET A 73 12.01 -17.11 -2.60
C MET A 73 12.57 -16.29 -1.39
N LYS A 74 11.63 -15.74 -0.57
CA LYS A 74 11.56 -16.03 0.89
C LYS A 74 10.16 -15.78 1.54
N LYS A 75 9.70 -16.68 2.42
CA LYS A 75 8.47 -16.60 3.27
C LYS A 75 8.80 -15.98 4.66
N PRO A 76 7.83 -15.52 5.49
CA PRO A 76 7.14 -16.38 6.49
C PRO A 76 5.70 -15.87 6.88
N PRO A 77 5.07 -16.24 8.03
CA PRO A 77 4.31 -17.50 8.21
C PRO A 77 2.87 -17.32 8.80
N ALA A 78 2.09 -18.39 8.84
CA ALA A 78 0.97 -18.54 9.79
C ALA A 78 0.79 -20.02 10.18
N ILE A 79 0.39 -20.28 11.43
CA ILE A 79 0.17 -21.61 12.02
C ILE A 79 -1.33 -21.93 11.96
N GLU A 80 -1.69 -23.17 11.63
CA GLU A 80 -3.08 -23.64 11.59
C GLU A 80 -3.25 -24.96 12.37
N GLN A 81 -4.49 -25.24 12.80
CA GLN A 81 -4.80 -25.95 14.05
C GLN A 81 -4.86 -27.49 13.94
N GLU A 82 -4.66 -28.22 15.06
CA GLU A 82 -4.79 -29.68 15.12
C GLU A 82 -6.28 -30.16 15.12
N PRO A 83 -6.62 -31.28 14.44
CA PRO A 83 -7.98 -31.83 14.36
C PRO A 83 -8.11 -33.13 15.24
N PRO A 84 -9.18 -33.97 15.19
CA PRO A 84 -9.99 -34.24 16.39
C PRO A 84 -9.96 -35.70 16.91
N TYR A 85 -10.75 -35.98 17.96
CA TYR A 85 -10.78 -37.19 18.80
C TYR A 85 -10.69 -38.57 18.08
N ARG A 86 -9.92 -39.48 18.70
CA ARG A 86 -9.56 -40.83 18.22
C ARG A 86 -10.64 -41.88 18.54
N ARG A 87 -11.01 -42.72 17.56
CA ARG A 87 -11.91 -43.88 17.78
C ARG A 87 -11.16 -45.05 18.45
N PRO A 88 -11.83 -45.93 19.21
CA PRO A 88 -11.23 -47.17 19.71
C PRO A 88 -10.83 -48.14 18.57
N ASP A 89 -9.81 -48.96 18.83
CA ASP A 89 -9.25 -49.87 17.82
C ASP A 89 -10.19 -51.04 17.49
N PRO A 90 -10.21 -51.53 16.23
CA PRO A 90 -11.00 -52.70 15.84
C PRO A 90 -10.51 -54.01 16.50
N LEU A 91 -11.44 -54.95 16.72
CA LEU A 91 -11.11 -56.32 17.14
C LEU A 91 -10.25 -57.04 16.07
N PRO A 92 -9.38 -57.98 16.47
CA PRO A 92 -8.51 -58.70 15.53
C PRO A 92 -9.32 -59.55 14.54
N PRO A 93 -8.86 -59.72 13.28
CA PRO A 93 -9.60 -60.46 12.26
C PRO A 93 -9.79 -61.94 12.61
N LYS A 94 -10.95 -62.49 12.25
CA LYS A 94 -11.11 -63.95 12.14
C LYS A 94 -10.30 -64.44 10.94
N LEU A 95 -9.59 -65.55 11.11
CA LEU A 95 -8.86 -66.21 10.02
C LEU A 95 -9.85 -66.85 9.04
N GLU A 96 -10.10 -66.18 7.93
CA GLU A 96 -10.80 -66.77 6.78
C GLU A 96 -9.80 -67.57 5.92
N PRO A 97 -10.22 -68.67 5.25
CA PRO A 97 -9.34 -69.43 4.37
C PRO A 97 -8.81 -68.59 3.21
N PHE A 98 -7.55 -68.79 2.83
CA PHE A 98 -6.91 -68.08 1.73
C PHE A 98 -7.60 -68.36 0.38
N GLU A 99 -8.36 -67.39 -0.13
CA GLU A 99 -8.70 -67.34 -1.55
C GLU A 99 -7.51 -66.76 -2.34
N PRO A 100 -7.15 -67.30 -3.52
CA PRO A 100 -6.09 -66.75 -4.34
C PRO A 100 -6.51 -65.40 -4.93
N GLU A 101 -5.63 -64.39 -4.84
CA GLU A 101 -5.92 -63.04 -5.31
C GLU A 101 -6.36 -62.99 -6.79
N ARG A 102 -7.58 -62.52 -7.04
CA ARG A 102 -7.94 -62.04 -8.38
C ARG A 102 -7.40 -60.63 -8.54
N HIS A 103 -6.30 -60.47 -9.28
CA HIS A 103 -5.82 -59.15 -9.68
C HIS A 103 -6.88 -58.43 -10.53
N THR A 104 -7.56 -57.44 -9.95
CA THR A 104 -8.35 -56.48 -10.70
C THR A 104 -7.41 -55.48 -11.37
N PRO A 105 -7.38 -55.37 -12.71
CA PRO A 105 -6.73 -54.22 -13.34
C PRO A 105 -7.49 -52.94 -12.96
N TYR A 106 -6.77 -51.82 -12.85
CA TYR A 106 -7.24 -50.48 -12.44
C TYR A 106 -7.45 -50.25 -10.93
N SER A 107 -6.34 -50.05 -10.21
CA SER A 107 -6.31 -49.13 -9.08
C SER A 107 -6.25 -47.68 -9.58
N HIS A 108 -7.40 -47.01 -9.72
CA HIS A 108 -7.41 -45.58 -10.05
C HIS A 108 -7.10 -44.74 -8.82
N SER A 109 -5.90 -44.16 -8.76
CA SER A 109 -5.50 -43.19 -7.74
C SER A 109 -6.25 -41.87 -7.95
N TYR A 110 -7.28 -41.62 -7.15
CA TYR A 110 -7.93 -40.31 -7.07
C TYR A 110 -7.00 -39.30 -6.39
N THR A 111 -6.26 -38.53 -7.17
CA THR A 111 -5.69 -37.27 -6.70
C THR A 111 -6.79 -36.19 -6.71
N PRO A 112 -7.06 -35.50 -5.59
CA PRO A 112 -7.95 -34.35 -5.63
C PRO A 112 -7.35 -33.28 -6.55
N PRO A 113 -8.14 -32.60 -7.40
CA PRO A 113 -7.64 -31.52 -8.22
C PRO A 113 -6.97 -30.45 -7.36
N TYR A 114 -5.78 -29.99 -7.76
CA TYR A 114 -5.16 -28.83 -7.12
C TYR A 114 -6.14 -27.66 -7.18
N PRO A 115 -6.38 -26.93 -6.08
CA PRO A 115 -7.11 -25.67 -6.18
C PRO A 115 -6.34 -24.76 -7.14
N PRO A 116 -7.01 -24.10 -8.11
CA PRO A 116 -6.32 -23.21 -9.03
C PRO A 116 -5.59 -22.14 -8.22
N PRO A 117 -4.39 -21.70 -8.67
CA PRO A 117 -3.63 -20.69 -7.96
C PRO A 117 -4.52 -19.45 -7.74
N TYR A 118 -4.61 -18.99 -6.49
CA TYR A 118 -5.43 -17.84 -6.11
C TYR A 118 -5.06 -16.63 -6.97
N GLN A 119 -5.85 -16.37 -8.00
CA GLN A 119 -5.69 -15.18 -8.83
C GLN A 119 -6.03 -13.98 -7.94
N ALA A 120 -5.01 -13.20 -7.58
CA ALA A 120 -5.22 -11.92 -6.94
C ALA A 120 -6.12 -11.08 -7.86
N LYS A 121 -7.36 -10.85 -7.41
CA LYS A 121 -8.35 -10.09 -8.15
C LYS A 121 -7.74 -8.71 -8.42
N PRO A 122 -7.51 -8.29 -9.68
CA PRO A 122 -6.88 -7.00 -9.93
C PRO A 122 -7.76 -5.92 -9.32
N GLU A 123 -7.27 -5.24 -8.27
CA GLU A 123 -7.91 -4.01 -7.83
C GLU A 123 -7.95 -3.06 -9.02
N SER A 124 -9.14 -2.59 -9.40
CA SER A 124 -9.29 -1.54 -10.40
C SER A 124 -8.28 -0.43 -10.11
N GLY A 125 -7.42 -0.08 -11.09
CA GLY A 125 -6.23 0.75 -10.84
C GLY A 125 -6.52 2.10 -10.16
N ILE A 126 -7.74 2.60 -10.29
CA ILE A 126 -8.27 3.75 -9.56
C ILE A 126 -8.15 3.55 -8.03
N LYS A 127 -8.45 2.36 -7.51
CA LYS A 127 -8.29 2.02 -6.08
C LYS A 127 -6.83 2.07 -5.65
N ALA A 128 -5.92 1.51 -6.45
CA ALA A 128 -4.48 1.58 -6.18
C ALA A 128 -4.00 3.05 -6.16
N ILE A 129 -4.41 3.86 -7.14
CA ILE A 129 -4.10 5.29 -7.19
C ILE A 129 -4.66 6.04 -5.96
N ILE A 130 -5.92 5.79 -5.57
CA ILE A 130 -6.54 6.40 -4.38
C ILE A 130 -5.78 6.00 -3.11
N VAL A 131 -5.41 4.73 -2.95
CA VAL A 131 -4.61 4.26 -1.80
C VAL A 131 -3.24 4.92 -1.78
N SER A 132 -2.55 5.02 -2.92
CA SER A 132 -1.24 5.71 -3.02
C SER A 132 -1.33 7.19 -2.67
N ILE A 133 -2.35 7.90 -3.18
CA ILE A 133 -2.58 9.32 -2.86
C ILE A 133 -2.93 9.50 -1.38
N ALA A 134 -3.85 8.68 -0.84
CA ALA A 134 -4.25 8.74 0.55
C ALA A 134 -3.08 8.44 1.50
N LEU A 135 -2.24 7.45 1.18
CA LEU A 135 -1.04 7.12 1.96
C LEU A 135 -0.01 8.26 1.91
N GLY A 136 0.15 8.91 0.75
CA GLY A 136 0.99 10.10 0.60
C GLY A 136 0.50 11.30 1.43
N PHE A 137 -0.80 11.62 1.38
CA PHE A 137 -1.39 12.70 2.17
C PHE A 137 -1.41 12.41 3.68
N PHE A 138 -1.66 11.15 4.07
CA PHE A 138 -1.59 10.71 5.46
C PHE A 138 -0.16 10.89 6.01
N ASN A 139 0.84 10.38 5.28
CA ASN A 139 2.25 10.54 5.65
C ASN A 139 2.66 12.03 5.67
N LEU A 140 2.17 12.84 4.73
CA LEU A 140 2.37 14.29 4.74
C LEU A 140 1.83 14.91 6.04
N ILE A 141 0.57 14.71 6.38
CA ILE A 141 -0.05 15.29 7.59
C ILE A 141 0.65 14.85 8.88
N PHE A 142 0.92 13.55 9.03
CA PHE A 142 1.53 13.00 10.24
C PHE A 142 2.99 13.43 10.44
N VAL A 143 3.74 13.70 9.37
CA VAL A 143 5.14 14.17 9.47
C VAL A 143 5.23 15.71 9.51
N LEU A 144 4.34 16.41 8.80
CA LEU A 144 4.36 17.87 8.68
C LEU A 144 4.02 18.57 10.00
N GLY A 145 3.10 18.01 10.81
CA GLY A 145 2.77 18.53 12.14
C GLY A 145 3.99 18.59 13.08
N PRO A 146 4.64 17.45 13.38
CA PRO A 146 5.88 17.41 14.16
C PRO A 146 7.01 18.26 13.55
N TRP A 147 7.12 18.30 12.21
CA TRP A 147 8.11 19.12 11.52
C TRP A 147 7.94 20.61 11.82
N PHE A 148 6.72 21.14 11.71
CA PHE A 148 6.42 22.54 12.09
C PHE A 148 6.61 22.80 13.58
N GLY A 149 6.26 21.84 14.46
CA GLY A 149 6.50 21.97 15.90
C GLY A 149 7.98 22.13 16.25
N ILE A 150 8.84 21.28 15.68
CA ILE A 150 10.30 21.37 15.85
C ILE A 150 10.83 22.69 15.28
N LEU A 151 10.36 23.09 14.08
CA LEU A 151 10.74 24.36 13.47
C LEU A 151 10.37 25.58 14.34
N SER A 152 9.15 25.61 14.91
CA SER A 152 8.72 26.74 15.75
C SER A 152 9.52 26.83 17.04
N VAL A 153 9.82 25.70 17.69
CA VAL A 153 10.70 25.65 18.87
C VAL A 153 12.09 26.20 18.54
N LEU A 154 12.63 25.82 17.37
CA LEU A 154 13.96 26.20 16.94
C LEU A 154 14.06 27.69 16.57
N ILE A 155 13.04 28.24 15.92
CA ILE A 155 12.89 29.70 15.72
C ILE A 155 12.80 30.41 17.08
N GLY A 156 11.99 29.89 18.01
CA GLY A 156 11.83 30.45 19.35
C GLY A 156 13.15 30.56 20.12
N PHE A 157 13.97 29.51 20.14
CA PHE A 157 15.29 29.54 20.78
C PHE A 157 16.26 30.52 20.11
N PHE A 158 16.25 30.62 18.78
CA PHE A 158 17.09 31.57 18.05
C PHE A 158 16.71 33.03 18.34
N VAL A 159 15.41 33.34 18.30
CA VAL A 159 14.87 34.68 18.66
C VAL A 159 15.13 34.99 20.14
N SER A 160 14.97 34.02 21.04
CA SER A 160 15.29 34.17 22.46
C SER A 160 16.77 34.47 22.71
N GLY A 161 17.68 33.88 21.92
CA GLY A 161 19.11 34.17 22.01
C GLY A 161 19.44 35.61 21.62
N ILE A 162 18.86 36.10 20.53
CA ILE A 162 18.98 37.51 20.09
C ILE A 162 18.34 38.45 21.12
N ALA A 163 17.17 38.10 21.66
CA ALA A 163 16.51 38.89 22.69
C ALA A 163 17.36 39.02 23.97
N LEU A 164 18.03 37.95 24.40
CA LEU A 164 18.96 37.98 25.55
C LEU A 164 20.21 38.84 25.32
N ILE A 165 20.63 39.01 24.07
CA ILE A 165 21.72 39.93 23.70
C ILE A 165 21.26 41.40 23.78
N ILE A 166 20.04 41.69 23.33
CA ILE A 166 19.51 43.07 23.22
C ILE A 166 18.93 43.58 24.55
N ALA A 167 18.20 42.72 25.28
CA ALA A 167 17.48 43.09 26.50
C ALA A 167 18.33 43.83 27.57
N PRO A 168 19.53 43.37 27.96
CA PRO A 168 20.31 44.08 28.96
C PRO A 168 20.80 45.46 28.48
N VAL A 169 20.99 45.66 27.17
CA VAL A 169 21.35 46.97 26.60
C VAL A 169 20.22 47.98 26.81
N ILE A 170 18.97 47.56 26.61
CA ILE A 170 17.78 48.39 26.85
C ILE A 170 17.68 48.77 28.34
N VAL A 171 17.90 47.82 29.25
CA VAL A 171 17.86 48.06 30.71
C VAL A 171 18.93 49.07 31.14
N VAL A 172 20.14 48.98 30.59
CA VAL A 172 21.22 49.96 30.86
C VAL A 172 20.80 51.35 30.40
N ILE A 173 20.29 51.50 29.17
CA ILE A 173 19.86 52.80 28.62
C ILE A 173 18.72 53.40 29.45
N GLY A 174 17.70 52.62 29.81
CA GLY A 174 16.61 53.09 30.67
C GLY A 174 17.09 53.56 32.05
N SER A 175 18.02 52.82 32.66
CA SER A 175 18.59 53.19 33.98
C SER A 175 19.30 54.55 33.97
N PHE A 176 19.97 54.90 32.87
CA PHE A 176 20.59 56.22 32.69
C PHE A 176 19.57 57.35 32.50
N ILE A 177 18.43 57.09 31.85
CA ILE A 177 17.39 58.10 31.59
C ILE A 177 16.63 58.43 32.88
N ASP A 178 16.18 57.41 33.60
CA ASP A 178 15.34 57.58 34.80
C ASP A 178 16.14 58.05 36.03
N ASN A 179 17.46 58.21 35.91
CA ASN A 179 18.38 58.46 37.02
C ASN A 179 18.19 57.45 38.18
N ALA A 180 17.84 56.22 37.83
CA ALA A 180 17.60 55.16 38.80
C ALA A 180 18.88 54.87 39.59
N GLY A 181 18.78 54.86 40.92
CA GLY A 181 19.88 54.48 41.83
C GLY A 181 20.18 52.97 41.82
N SER A 182 20.25 52.38 40.63
CA SER A 182 20.40 50.95 40.41
C SER A 182 21.86 50.52 40.59
N ASP A 183 22.09 49.37 41.23
CA ASP A 183 23.45 48.89 41.51
C ASP A 183 24.16 48.48 40.22
N LEU A 184 25.06 49.36 39.76
CA LEU A 184 25.87 49.17 38.56
C LEU A 184 26.61 47.82 38.56
N ARG A 185 27.04 47.31 39.72
CA ARG A 185 27.75 46.01 39.81
C ARG A 185 26.84 44.86 39.40
N LEU A 186 25.60 44.88 39.87
CA LEU A 186 24.58 43.90 39.50
C LEU A 186 24.23 44.00 38.01
N ILE A 187 24.08 45.22 37.48
CA ILE A 187 23.76 45.45 36.07
C ILE A 187 24.84 44.90 35.15
N PHE A 188 26.12 45.20 35.41
CA PHE A 188 27.23 44.68 34.61
C PHE A 188 27.31 43.14 34.67
N PHE A 189 27.07 42.55 35.85
CA PHE A 189 27.04 41.09 36.00
C PHE A 189 25.91 40.45 35.19
N VAL A 190 24.68 40.96 35.31
CA VAL A 190 23.51 40.46 34.55
C VAL A 190 23.69 40.68 33.04
N MET A 191 24.25 41.81 32.63
CA MET A 191 24.54 42.10 31.23
C MET A 191 25.50 41.08 30.62
N LEU A 192 26.62 40.79 31.30
CA LEU A 192 27.58 39.77 30.84
C LEU A 192 26.96 38.37 30.80
N ALA A 193 26.17 38.00 31.82
CA ALA A 193 25.49 36.72 31.88
C ALA A 193 24.47 36.52 30.75
N CYS A 194 23.58 37.49 30.54
CA CYS A 194 22.57 37.46 29.47
C CYS A 194 23.21 37.50 28.07
N PHE A 195 24.23 38.33 27.86
CA PHE A 195 24.94 38.44 26.59
C PHE A 195 25.67 37.14 26.24
N GLY A 196 26.40 36.55 27.19
CA GLY A 196 27.07 35.26 27.02
C GLY A 196 26.09 34.11 26.74
N LEU A 197 25.00 34.03 27.52
CA LEU A 197 23.94 33.04 27.32
C LEU A 197 23.26 33.20 25.95
N GLY A 198 22.97 34.44 25.55
CA GLY A 198 22.33 34.77 24.28
C GLY A 198 23.19 34.38 23.07
N ILE A 199 24.51 34.62 23.13
CA ILE A 199 25.45 34.16 22.08
C ILE A 199 25.46 32.64 22.00
N ILE A 200 25.63 31.94 23.13
CA ILE A 200 25.64 30.47 23.17
C ILE A 200 24.34 29.91 22.58
N LEU A 201 23.19 30.45 22.98
CA LEU A 201 21.88 30.01 22.53
C LEU A 201 21.66 30.26 21.03
N THR A 202 22.10 31.42 20.52
CA THR A 202 21.99 31.79 19.10
C THR A 202 22.89 30.90 18.22
N THR A 203 24.14 30.69 18.63
CA THR A 203 25.09 29.83 17.91
C THR A 203 24.65 28.36 17.93
N LEU A 204 24.20 27.85 19.07
CA LEU A 204 23.66 26.50 19.20
C LEU A 204 22.43 26.30 18.29
N SER A 205 21.46 27.22 18.36
CA SER A 205 20.26 27.17 17.51
C SER A 205 20.62 27.20 16.02
N SER A 206 21.59 28.03 15.62
CA SER A 206 22.10 28.10 14.24
C SER A 206 22.73 26.78 13.76
N TRP A 207 23.37 26.02 14.65
CA TRP A 207 23.89 24.68 14.34
C TRP A 207 22.76 23.64 14.24
N LEU A 208 21.77 23.69 15.13
CA LEU A 208 20.57 22.85 15.04
C LEU A 208 19.80 23.08 13.73
N PHE A 209 19.65 24.33 13.26
CA PHE A 209 18.99 24.62 11.97
C PHE A 209 19.64 23.91 10.78
N LYS A 210 20.98 23.89 10.72
CA LYS A 210 21.72 23.17 9.67
C LYS A 210 21.43 21.66 9.71
N TRP A 211 21.36 21.08 10.91
CA TRP A 211 21.00 19.68 11.11
C TRP A 211 19.54 19.38 10.74
N PHE A 212 18.61 20.24 11.15
CA PHE A 212 17.18 20.12 10.87
C PHE A 212 16.89 20.12 9.36
N PHE A 213 17.47 21.07 8.61
CA PHE A 213 17.30 21.11 7.15
C PHE A 213 18.01 19.92 6.46
N LYS A 214 19.17 19.48 6.95
CA LYS A 214 19.83 18.26 6.44
C LYS A 214 18.96 17.01 6.64
N LEU A 215 18.32 16.86 7.80
CA LEU A 215 17.40 15.76 8.10
C LEU A 215 16.15 15.83 7.22
N THR A 216 15.56 17.02 7.08
CA THR A 216 14.41 17.29 6.20
C THR A 216 14.70 16.91 4.75
N TRP A 217 15.86 17.33 4.23
CA TRP A 217 16.30 16.98 2.88
C TRP A 217 16.49 15.47 2.71
N SER A 218 17.11 14.80 3.69
CA SER A 218 17.28 13.33 3.66
C SER A 218 15.94 12.60 3.67
N TYR A 219 14.94 13.09 4.42
CA TYR A 219 13.60 12.54 4.44
C TYR A 219 12.89 12.70 3.08
N ILE A 220 12.96 13.89 2.47
CA ILE A 220 12.38 14.13 1.13
C ILE A 220 13.04 13.21 0.09
N GLN A 221 14.37 13.09 0.11
CA GLN A 221 15.10 12.18 -0.79
C GLN A 221 14.75 10.70 -0.57
N PHE A 222 14.51 10.28 0.68
CA PHE A 222 14.07 8.92 0.99
C PHE A 222 12.69 8.63 0.39
N ASN A 223 11.70 9.50 0.60
CA ASN A 223 10.37 9.36 0.01
C ASN A 223 10.40 9.38 -1.53
N ALA A 224 11.19 10.29 -2.12
CA ALA A 224 11.36 10.36 -3.57
C ALA A 224 12.06 9.13 -4.18
N LYS A 225 12.88 8.41 -3.40
CA LYS A 225 13.47 7.12 -3.81
C LYS A 225 12.45 5.98 -3.72
N LEU A 226 11.66 5.91 -2.65
CA LEU A 226 10.61 4.90 -2.50
C LEU A 226 9.62 4.94 -3.68
N ILE A 227 9.16 6.13 -4.07
CA ILE A 227 8.20 6.31 -5.19
C ILE A 227 8.80 5.93 -6.56
N LYS A 228 10.13 5.91 -6.70
CA LYS A 228 10.83 5.57 -7.95
C LYS A 228 11.35 4.13 -8.03
N GLY A 229 11.27 3.39 -6.93
CA GLY A 229 11.78 2.02 -6.81
C GLY A 229 10.73 1.01 -6.34
N ALA A 230 9.45 1.38 -6.42
CA ALA A 230 8.27 0.58 -6.11
C ALA A 230 7.33 0.56 -7.34
#